data_AF-A0AAV9PRY3-F1
#
_entry.id   AF-A0AAV9PRY3-F1
#
_cell.length_a   1.000
_cell.length_b   1.000
_cell.length_c   1.000
_cell.angle_alpha   90.00
_cell.angle_beta   90.00
_cell.angle_gamma   90.00
#
_symmetry.space_group_name_H-M   'P 1'
#
loop_
_entity.id
_entity.type
_entity.pdbx_description
1 polymer ?
#
loop_
_entity_poly.entity_id
_entity_poly.type
_entity_poly.pdbx_seq_one_letter_code
_entity_poly.pdbx_strand_id
1 'polypeptide(L)'
;MERTNISYYTVPAAWALCLAPHVYAITLYDKASTADKFDRVNLRTLLSALNANRTIDSSVKQRIARAEGAQLNSFENLGFYAGSVVAANAAGVDVRYLNALSMIYILNRAFYTVLSIKGASGFTRGGPFYAALIRKCCEKRKAMRMRRANLSYLSLTELWHSSSRYKAFCRGFVSYLSLIPPSQNDKSMAVSRSDKESGTKVLRHISSVLQSFAVYLPAFLYVLHCVTVGNIAMSPELEAFWLVAAPEPNFEKIATINVCNHEVPLPAYWRIVQLFMEGKTEREVVQLVIPHTGSKTLKVVTDVVNSIFENQRRIQAPSKTSNRPSVLFKKPKNVSAYRASRIEARRDLETAQVRLRDAKQQEEQLLNHALTLSRQKEQLQKQKMNSDDRRKTLATIENQMKQVLERHKNVEADIEYATTLTILHRASLA
;
A
#
# COMPACT_ATOMS: atom_id res chain seq x y z
N MET A 1 31.27 30.64 -19.09
CA MET A 1 29.94 30.24 -19.60
C MET A 1 29.10 29.79 -18.42
N GLU A 2 28.23 30.68 -17.93
CA GLU A 2 27.17 30.35 -16.99
C GLU A 2 26.31 29.21 -17.57
N ARG A 3 26.07 28.16 -16.78
CA ARG A 3 25.24 27.04 -17.24
C ARG A 3 23.81 27.30 -16.81
N THR A 4 22.92 27.40 -17.78
CA THR A 4 21.49 27.53 -17.54
C THR A 4 20.95 26.32 -16.76
N ASN A 5 20.30 26.59 -15.64
CA ASN A 5 19.67 25.57 -14.83
C ASN A 5 18.27 25.26 -15.39
N ILE A 6 18.20 24.21 -16.21
CA ILE A 6 16.94 23.81 -16.85
C ILE A 6 16.09 22.89 -15.95
N SER A 7 16.62 22.45 -14.81
CA SER A 7 15.96 21.45 -13.96
C SER A 7 14.58 21.91 -13.46
N TYR A 8 14.37 23.18 -13.13
CA TYR A 8 13.04 23.67 -12.75
C TYR A 8 12.00 23.54 -13.88
N TYR A 9 12.40 23.76 -15.14
CA TYR A 9 11.52 23.63 -16.30
C TYR A 9 11.15 22.18 -16.61
N THR A 10 11.88 21.21 -16.07
CA THR A 10 11.53 19.80 -16.22
C THR A 10 10.31 19.38 -15.39
N VAL A 11 9.93 20.15 -14.37
CA VAL A 11 8.74 19.87 -13.55
C VAL A 11 7.43 20.11 -14.34
N PRO A 12 7.21 21.28 -14.98
CA PRO A 12 6.08 21.46 -15.90
C PRO A 12 6.08 20.47 -17.06
N ALA A 13 7.25 20.14 -17.62
CA ALA A 13 7.35 19.13 -18.69
C ALA A 13 6.93 17.74 -18.21
N ALA A 14 7.32 17.32 -17.01
CA ALA A 14 6.88 16.07 -16.40
C ALA A 14 5.37 16.07 -16.12
N TRP A 15 4.79 17.19 -15.67
CA TRP A 15 3.35 17.33 -15.51
C TRP A 15 2.59 17.18 -16.84
N ALA A 16 3.04 17.85 -17.90
CA ALA A 16 2.45 17.70 -19.23
C ALA A 16 2.52 16.25 -19.73
N LEU A 17 3.63 15.56 -19.45
CA LEU A 17 3.79 14.15 -19.75
C LEU A 17 2.84 13.24 -18.95
N CYS A 18 2.45 13.63 -17.73
CA CYS A 18 1.43 12.92 -16.95
C CYS A 18 0.03 13.02 -17.60
N LEU A 19 -0.27 14.13 -18.28
CA LEU A 19 -1.54 14.34 -18.98
C LEU A 19 -1.63 13.64 -20.34
N ALA A 20 -0.50 13.42 -21.01
CA ALA A 20 -0.46 12.81 -22.33
C ALA A 20 -1.24 11.47 -22.45
N PRO A 21 -1.13 10.50 -21.52
CA PRO A 21 -1.94 9.28 -21.58
C PRO A 21 -3.45 9.53 -21.54
N HIS A 22 -3.93 10.54 -20.81
CA HIS A 22 -5.35 10.91 -20.76
C HIS A 22 -5.86 11.43 -22.10
N VAL A 23 -5.11 12.35 -22.71
CA VAL A 23 -5.43 12.91 -24.03
C VAL A 23 -5.43 11.79 -25.08
N TYR A 24 -4.48 10.86 -24.98
CA TYR A 24 -4.47 9.66 -25.82
C TYR A 24 -5.71 8.78 -25.59
N ALA A 25 -6.16 8.59 -24.34
CA ALA A 25 -7.34 7.82 -24.00
C ALA A 25 -8.63 8.42 -24.60
N ILE A 26 -8.82 9.74 -24.48
CA ILE A 26 -9.97 10.47 -25.05
C ILE A 26 -9.95 10.40 -26.58
N THR A 27 -8.81 10.67 -27.22
CA THR A 27 -8.73 10.61 -28.69
C THR A 27 -8.94 9.21 -29.25
N LEU A 28 -8.58 8.17 -28.49
CA LEU A 28 -8.84 6.78 -28.86
C LEU A 28 -10.32 6.43 -28.66
N TYR A 29 -10.96 6.94 -27.61
CA TYR A 29 -12.40 6.79 -27.38
C TYR A 29 -13.21 7.43 -28.50
N ASP A 30 -12.94 8.71 -28.82
CA ASP A 30 -13.64 9.47 -29.85
C ASP A 30 -13.48 8.84 -31.26
N LYS A 31 -12.36 8.17 -31.52
CA LYS A 31 -12.14 7.43 -32.79
C LYS A 31 -12.87 6.09 -32.85
N ALA A 32 -13.03 5.43 -31.70
CA ALA A 32 -13.63 4.10 -31.64
C ALA A 32 -15.16 4.14 -31.48
N SER A 33 -15.70 5.22 -30.90
CA SER A 33 -17.13 5.43 -30.75
C SER A 33 -17.68 6.19 -31.97
N THR A 34 -18.53 5.54 -32.76
CA THR A 34 -19.19 6.17 -33.92
C THR A 34 -20.45 6.96 -33.55
N ALA A 35 -21.09 6.63 -32.43
CA ALA A 35 -22.37 7.21 -32.02
C ALA A 35 -22.23 8.34 -31.00
N ASP A 36 -21.37 8.17 -29.99
CA ASP A 36 -21.26 9.10 -28.86
C ASP A 36 -19.83 9.63 -28.70
N LYS A 37 -19.69 10.96 -28.72
CA LYS A 37 -18.43 11.62 -28.33
C LYS A 37 -18.27 11.62 -26.82
N PHE A 38 -17.03 11.58 -26.35
CA PHE A 38 -16.77 11.67 -24.92
C PHE A 38 -17.27 13.00 -24.32
N ASP A 39 -18.00 12.93 -23.21
CA ASP A 39 -18.44 14.11 -22.47
C ASP A 39 -17.24 14.78 -21.79
N ARG A 40 -16.82 15.92 -22.35
CA ARG A 40 -15.66 16.69 -21.86
C ARG A 40 -15.94 17.44 -20.57
N VAL A 41 -17.21 17.57 -20.17
CA VAL A 41 -17.58 18.22 -18.91
C VAL A 41 -17.21 17.32 -17.72
N ASN A 42 -17.34 15.99 -17.90
CA ASN A 42 -17.17 15.01 -16.82
C ASN A 42 -15.96 14.10 -17.05
N LEU A 43 -14.73 14.63 -16.99
CA LEU A 43 -13.51 13.84 -17.28
C LEU A 43 -13.36 12.56 -16.41
N ARG A 44 -13.88 12.57 -15.18
CA ARG A 44 -13.78 11.42 -14.26
C ARG A 44 -14.67 10.23 -14.63
N THR A 45 -15.64 10.42 -15.52
CA THR A 45 -16.57 9.35 -15.91
C THR A 45 -16.08 8.53 -17.11
N LEU A 46 -14.85 8.77 -17.60
CA LEU A 46 -14.31 8.07 -18.77
C LEU A 46 -14.37 6.54 -18.63
N LEU A 47 -13.95 5.98 -17.50
CA LEU A 47 -13.96 4.52 -17.29
C LEU A 47 -15.37 3.94 -17.17
N SER A 48 -16.31 4.65 -16.53
CA SER A 48 -17.71 4.21 -16.44
C SER A 48 -18.41 4.29 -17.80
N ALA A 49 -18.21 5.38 -18.54
CA ALA A 49 -18.71 5.55 -19.91
C ALA A 49 -18.13 4.49 -20.87
N LEU A 50 -16.84 4.16 -20.72
CA LEU A 50 -16.19 3.09 -21.49
C LEU A 50 -16.80 1.72 -21.23
N ASN A 51 -17.12 1.41 -19.96
CA ASN A 51 -17.73 0.14 -19.59
C ASN A 51 -19.19 0.03 -20.07
N ALA A 52 -19.94 1.15 -20.03
CA ALA A 52 -21.32 1.21 -20.48
C ALA A 52 -21.44 1.05 -22.01
N ASN A 53 -20.48 1.58 -22.77
CA ASN A 53 -20.53 1.56 -24.22
C ASN A 53 -20.25 0.15 -24.77
N ARG A 54 -21.24 -0.49 -25.41
CA ARG A 54 -21.12 -1.84 -25.99
C ARG A 54 -20.52 -1.87 -27.40
N THR A 55 -20.40 -0.73 -28.08
CA THR A 55 -19.95 -0.68 -29.48
C THR A 55 -18.42 -0.74 -29.61
N ILE A 56 -17.69 -0.32 -28.57
CA ILE A 56 -16.23 -0.29 -28.57
C ILE A 56 -15.66 -1.69 -28.33
N ASP A 57 -14.71 -2.11 -29.17
CA ASP A 57 -14.01 -3.39 -29.03
C ASP A 57 -13.29 -3.53 -27.68
N SER A 58 -13.28 -4.75 -27.16
CA SER A 58 -12.67 -5.10 -25.86
C SER A 58 -11.18 -4.75 -25.80
N SER A 59 -10.45 -4.91 -26.91
CA SER A 59 -9.01 -4.58 -26.95
C SER A 59 -8.77 -3.07 -26.80
N VAL A 60 -9.63 -2.25 -27.42
CA VAL A 60 -9.57 -0.79 -27.34
C VAL A 60 -9.94 -0.34 -25.93
N LYS A 61 -10.99 -0.91 -25.34
CA LYS A 61 -11.35 -0.66 -23.93
C LYS A 61 -10.18 -0.91 -22.99
N GLN A 62 -9.49 -2.04 -23.17
CA GLN A 62 -8.35 -2.36 -22.33
C GLN A 62 -7.19 -1.37 -22.52
N ARG A 63 -6.94 -0.88 -23.74
CA ARG A 63 -5.92 0.14 -24.00
C ARG A 63 -6.26 1.48 -23.35
N ILE A 64 -7.52 1.91 -23.41
CA ILE A 64 -8.00 3.12 -22.75
C ILE A 64 -7.83 2.98 -21.23
N ALA A 65 -8.27 1.86 -20.64
CA ALA A 65 -8.09 1.60 -19.21
C ALA A 65 -6.62 1.59 -18.76
N ARG A 66 -5.71 1.05 -19.57
CA ARG A 66 -4.26 1.10 -19.29
C ARG A 66 -3.70 2.52 -19.37
N ALA A 67 -4.19 3.35 -20.29
CA ALA A 67 -3.77 4.74 -20.41
C ALA A 67 -4.17 5.54 -19.15
N GLU A 68 -5.40 5.39 -18.67
CA GLU A 68 -5.86 5.99 -17.41
C GLU A 68 -5.03 5.51 -16.21
N GLY A 69 -4.75 4.21 -16.13
CA GLY A 69 -3.87 3.67 -15.09
C GLY A 69 -2.45 4.25 -15.14
N ALA A 70 -1.91 4.48 -16.35
CA ALA A 70 -0.59 5.08 -16.53
C ALA A 70 -0.57 6.57 -16.14
N GLN A 71 -1.67 7.31 -16.37
CA GLN A 71 -1.83 8.68 -15.90
C GLN A 71 -1.80 8.75 -14.37
N LEU A 72 -2.64 7.96 -13.70
CA LEU A 72 -2.71 7.94 -12.22
C LEU A 72 -1.34 7.64 -11.61
N ASN A 73 -0.66 6.62 -12.12
CA ASN A 73 0.71 6.31 -11.71
C ASN A 73 1.69 7.47 -11.93
N SER A 74 1.50 8.27 -12.99
CA SER A 74 2.36 9.42 -13.26
C SER A 74 2.14 10.54 -12.25
N PHE A 75 0.89 10.83 -11.91
CA PHE A 75 0.56 11.85 -10.91
C PHE A 75 1.01 11.48 -9.49
N GLU A 76 0.91 10.20 -9.10
CA GLU A 76 1.43 9.72 -7.81
C GLU A 76 2.94 9.99 -7.64
N ASN A 77 3.71 9.93 -8.74
CA ASN A 77 5.16 10.11 -8.72
C ASN A 77 5.61 11.57 -8.94
N LEU A 78 4.73 12.42 -9.46
CA LEU A 78 5.07 13.80 -9.83
C LEU A 78 5.50 14.63 -8.61
N GLY A 79 4.80 14.48 -7.48
CA GLY A 79 5.13 15.21 -6.25
C GLY A 79 6.53 14.88 -5.73
N PHE A 80 6.89 13.59 -5.69
CA PHE A 80 8.24 13.15 -5.30
C PHE A 80 9.31 13.68 -6.24
N TYR A 81 9.06 13.67 -7.56
CA TYR A 81 9.99 14.21 -8.53
C TYR A 81 10.19 15.72 -8.36
N ALA A 82 9.11 16.50 -8.28
CA ALA A 82 9.17 17.94 -8.09
C ALA A 82 9.91 18.31 -6.78
N GLY A 83 9.58 17.64 -5.67
CA GLY A 83 10.29 17.82 -4.40
C GLY A 83 11.77 17.49 -4.50
N SER A 84 12.13 16.42 -5.23
CA SER A 84 13.54 16.04 -5.43
C SER A 84 14.33 17.07 -6.24
N VAL A 85 13.72 17.69 -7.25
CA VAL A 85 14.36 18.75 -8.05
C VAL A 85 14.58 19.99 -7.19
N VAL A 86 13.58 20.42 -6.42
CA VAL A 86 13.70 21.58 -5.50
C VAL A 86 14.77 21.32 -4.46
N ALA A 87 14.74 20.17 -3.78
CA ALA A 87 15.72 19.81 -2.76
C ALA A 87 17.15 19.74 -3.31
N ALA A 88 17.35 19.14 -4.50
CA ALA A 88 18.66 19.05 -5.12
C ALA A 88 19.22 20.42 -5.53
N ASN A 89 18.36 21.32 -6.02
CA ASN A 89 18.76 22.69 -6.30
C ASN A 89 19.13 23.45 -5.02
N ALA A 90 18.31 23.34 -3.98
CA ALA A 90 18.55 23.98 -2.68
C ALA A 90 19.85 23.48 -2.02
N ALA A 91 20.18 22.21 -2.21
CA ALA A 91 21.42 21.60 -1.75
C ALA A 91 22.66 21.96 -2.61
N GLY A 92 22.50 22.78 -3.65
CA GLY A 92 23.62 23.20 -4.51
C GLY A 92 24.22 22.07 -5.35
N VAL A 93 23.43 21.06 -5.73
CA VAL A 93 23.90 19.98 -6.62
C VAL A 93 24.33 20.56 -7.97
N ASP A 94 25.47 20.09 -8.49
CA ASP A 94 26.00 20.55 -9.78
C ASP A 94 24.95 20.47 -10.91
N VAL A 95 24.73 21.62 -11.55
CA VAL A 95 23.67 21.86 -12.53
C VAL A 95 23.73 20.89 -13.72
N ARG A 96 24.93 20.47 -14.16
CA ARG A 96 25.04 19.51 -15.29
C ARG A 96 24.44 18.16 -14.91
N TYR A 97 24.72 17.70 -13.70
CA TYR A 97 24.17 16.43 -13.22
C TYR A 97 22.68 16.53 -12.98
N LEU A 98 22.23 17.62 -12.38
CA LEU A 98 20.81 17.80 -12.08
C LEU A 98 19.97 17.89 -13.37
N ASN A 99 20.44 18.65 -14.37
CA ASN A 99 19.81 18.71 -15.70
C ASN A 99 19.80 17.32 -16.37
N ALA A 100 20.92 16.59 -16.35
CA ALA A 100 21.01 15.28 -16.97
C ALA A 100 20.09 14.24 -16.29
N LEU A 101 20.02 14.23 -14.95
CA LEU A 101 19.14 13.34 -14.20
C LEU A 101 17.67 13.66 -14.45
N SER A 102 17.33 14.94 -14.50
CA SER A 102 15.97 15.40 -14.79
C SER A 102 15.51 15.00 -16.20
N MET A 103 16.38 15.17 -17.20
CA MET A 103 16.08 14.73 -18.58
C MET A 103 15.93 13.21 -18.68
N ILE A 104 16.79 12.43 -18.01
CA ILE A 104 16.68 10.97 -17.97
C ILE A 104 15.36 10.54 -17.33
N TYR A 105 14.93 11.22 -16.26
CA TYR A 105 13.65 10.96 -15.63
C TYR A 105 12.48 11.17 -16.61
N ILE A 106 12.43 12.33 -17.29
CA ILE A 106 11.37 12.62 -18.28
C ILE A 106 11.34 11.57 -19.39
N LEU A 107 12.48 11.28 -20.00
CA LEU A 107 12.58 10.29 -21.09
C LEU A 107 12.12 8.91 -20.63
N ASN A 108 12.48 8.52 -19.40
CA ASN A 108 12.05 7.26 -18.84
C ASN A 108 10.54 7.22 -18.59
N ARG A 109 9.97 8.29 -18.03
CA ARG A 109 8.51 8.37 -17.83
C ARG A 109 7.78 8.30 -19.18
N ALA A 110 8.32 8.91 -20.22
CA ALA A 110 7.73 8.85 -21.56
C ALA A 110 7.75 7.42 -22.10
N PHE A 111 8.90 6.75 -22.00
CA PHE A 111 9.07 5.37 -22.43
C PHE A 111 8.16 4.39 -21.65
N TYR A 112 8.12 4.52 -20.31
CA TYR A 112 7.27 3.72 -19.45
C TYR A 112 5.79 3.87 -19.78
N THR A 113 5.34 5.10 -20.04
CA THR A 113 3.95 5.40 -20.40
C THR A 113 3.57 4.71 -21.70
N VAL A 114 4.43 4.81 -22.73
CA VAL A 114 4.21 4.13 -24.02
C VAL A 114 4.14 2.62 -23.86
N LEU A 115 5.06 2.02 -23.10
CA LEU A 115 5.06 0.57 -22.86
C LEU A 115 3.83 0.09 -22.07
N SER A 116 3.38 0.90 -21.11
CA SER A 116 2.21 0.59 -20.29
C SER A 116 0.92 0.59 -21.12
N ILE A 117 0.76 1.57 -22.01
CA ILE A 117 -0.37 1.63 -22.95
C ILE A 117 -0.36 0.43 -23.90
N LYS A 118 0.81 0.07 -24.44
CA LYS A 118 0.97 -1.10 -25.34
C LYS A 118 0.72 -2.44 -24.64
N GLY A 119 0.75 -2.49 -23.31
CA GLY A 119 0.53 -3.73 -22.56
C GLY A 119 1.74 -4.64 -22.49
N ALA A 120 2.95 -4.08 -22.61
CA ALA A 120 4.18 -4.86 -22.45
C ALA A 120 4.20 -5.58 -21.08
N SER A 121 4.87 -6.73 -20.98
CA SER A 121 4.98 -7.50 -19.75
C SER A 121 5.65 -6.68 -18.63
N GLY A 122 5.33 -6.97 -17.36
CA GLY A 122 5.85 -6.17 -16.23
C GLY A 122 7.38 -6.05 -16.20
N PHE A 123 8.10 -7.08 -16.63
CA PHE A 123 9.56 -7.11 -16.68
C PHE A 123 10.15 -6.11 -17.71
N THR A 124 9.52 -5.99 -18.89
CA THR A 124 10.00 -5.08 -19.95
C THR A 124 9.78 -3.61 -19.61
N ARG A 125 8.89 -3.30 -18.67
CA ARG A 125 8.60 -1.92 -18.25
C ARG A 125 9.64 -1.32 -17.29
N GLY A 126 10.30 -2.15 -16.48
CA GLY A 126 11.23 -1.69 -15.44
C GLY A 126 12.70 -2.10 -15.65
N GLY A 127 12.95 -3.33 -16.09
CA GLY A 127 14.27 -3.95 -16.02
C GLY A 127 15.41 -3.16 -16.70
N PRO A 128 15.28 -2.77 -17.98
CA PRO A 128 16.36 -2.09 -18.71
C PRO A 128 16.74 -0.72 -18.13
N PHE A 129 15.77 -0.02 -17.54
CA PHE A 129 15.98 1.32 -17.01
C PHE A 129 16.81 1.31 -15.71
N TYR A 130 16.50 0.41 -14.78
CA TYR A 130 17.28 0.25 -13.56
C TYR A 130 18.72 -0.15 -13.85
N ALA A 131 18.93 -1.01 -14.85
CA ALA A 131 20.28 -1.41 -15.27
C ALA A 131 21.11 -0.20 -15.74
N ALA A 132 20.50 0.71 -16.52
CA ALA A 132 21.16 1.93 -16.99
C ALA A 132 21.44 2.93 -15.84
N LEU A 133 20.47 3.13 -14.93
CA LEU A 133 20.61 4.08 -13.82
C LEU A 133 21.66 3.60 -12.80
N ILE A 134 21.63 2.30 -12.45
CA ILE A 134 22.62 1.67 -11.58
C ILE A 134 24.02 1.76 -12.20
N ARG A 135 24.15 1.50 -13.51
CA ARG A 135 25.44 1.61 -14.22
C ARG A 135 26.03 3.01 -14.12
N LYS A 136 25.22 4.06 -14.34
CA LYS A 136 25.65 5.47 -14.29
C LYS A 136 26.00 5.93 -12.86
N CYS A 137 25.23 5.50 -11.86
CA CYS A 137 25.54 5.75 -10.45
C CYS A 137 26.85 5.04 -10.02
N CYS A 138 27.07 3.80 -10.46
CA CYS A 138 28.29 3.05 -10.20
C CYS A 138 29.53 3.68 -10.84
N GLU A 139 29.41 4.19 -12.07
CA GLU A 139 30.50 4.88 -12.78
C GLU A 139 30.93 6.16 -12.06
N LYS A 140 29.97 6.95 -11.55
CA LYS A 140 30.28 8.15 -10.74
C LYS A 140 30.89 7.80 -9.38
N ARG A 141 30.49 6.68 -8.76
CA ARG A 141 31.11 6.18 -7.52
C ARG A 141 32.58 5.81 -7.74
N LYS A 142 32.94 5.27 -8.91
CA LYS A 142 34.33 5.02 -9.32
C LYS A 142 35.10 6.34 -9.52
N ALA A 143 34.50 7.33 -10.18
CA ALA A 143 35.12 8.66 -10.35
C ALA A 143 35.33 9.41 -9.02
N MET A 144 34.38 9.31 -8.07
CA MET A 144 34.54 9.87 -6.73
C MET A 144 35.56 9.12 -5.87
N ARG A 145 35.68 7.79 -6.01
CA ARG A 145 36.78 7.03 -5.39
C ARG A 145 38.15 7.46 -5.91
N MET A 146 38.29 7.72 -7.21
CA MET A 146 39.54 8.20 -7.81
C MET A 146 39.92 9.60 -7.30
N ARG A 147 38.94 10.48 -7.03
CA ARG A 147 39.20 11.80 -6.42
C ARG A 147 39.50 11.74 -4.91
N ARG A 148 38.93 10.78 -4.17
CA ARG A 148 39.25 10.56 -2.74
C ARG A 148 40.60 9.90 -2.51
N ALA A 149 41.16 9.19 -3.49
CA ALA A 149 42.51 8.64 -3.40
C ALA A 149 43.62 9.72 -3.39
N ASN A 150 43.30 10.98 -3.71
CA ASN A 150 44.23 12.12 -3.68
C ASN A 150 43.99 13.10 -2.52
N LEU A 151 43.02 12.84 -1.62
CA LEU A 151 42.84 13.61 -0.39
C LEU A 151 42.87 12.66 0.79
N SER A 152 44.08 12.49 1.36
CA SER A 152 44.27 11.91 2.68
C SER A 152 43.65 12.80 3.75
N TYR A 153 43.10 12.17 4.79
CA TYR A 153 42.38 12.72 5.95
C TYR A 153 40.87 12.96 5.78
N LEU A 154 40.08 11.97 6.22
CA LEU A 154 39.16 12.12 7.36
C LEU A 154 38.51 10.78 7.69
N SER A 155 38.98 10.21 8.80
CA SER A 155 38.46 9.03 9.48
C SER A 155 37.07 9.31 10.04
N LEU A 156 36.04 8.61 9.55
CA LEU A 156 34.77 8.32 10.24
C LEU A 156 33.83 7.39 9.43
N THR A 157 34.19 6.99 8.20
CA THR A 157 33.38 6.08 7.38
C THR A 157 33.68 4.58 7.56
N GLU A 158 34.67 4.20 8.35
CA GLU A 158 35.05 2.78 8.49
C GLU A 158 34.07 1.94 9.32
N LEU A 159 33.24 2.56 10.18
CA LEU A 159 32.31 1.80 11.02
C LEU A 159 31.11 1.19 10.27
N TRP A 160 30.77 1.67 9.06
CA TRP A 160 29.62 1.15 8.30
C TRP A 160 30.01 0.17 7.17
N HIS A 161 31.31 0.06 6.84
CA HIS A 161 31.82 -0.90 5.85
C HIS A 161 31.85 -2.37 6.33
N SER A 162 31.55 -2.61 7.61
CA SER A 162 31.50 -3.95 8.23
C SER A 162 30.09 -4.56 8.34
N SER A 163 29.04 -3.90 7.83
CA SER A 163 27.68 -4.49 7.90
C SER A 163 27.51 -5.62 6.87
N SER A 164 27.56 -6.86 7.38
CA SER A 164 27.31 -8.13 6.69
C SER A 164 25.99 -8.17 5.90
N ARG A 165 25.02 -7.31 6.25
CA ARG A 165 23.67 -7.27 5.65
C ARG A 165 23.65 -6.73 4.22
N TYR A 166 24.50 -5.75 3.88
CA TYR A 166 24.56 -5.21 2.52
C TYR A 166 25.22 -6.20 1.54
N LYS A 167 26.26 -6.91 1.99
CA LYS A 167 26.91 -7.98 1.21
C LYS A 167 25.96 -9.17 1.01
N ALA A 168 25.10 -9.48 1.98
CA ALA A 168 24.09 -10.54 1.87
C ALA A 168 22.99 -10.20 0.84
N PHE A 169 22.51 -8.95 0.81
CA PHE A 169 21.53 -8.49 -0.16
C PHE A 169 22.03 -8.58 -1.60
N CYS A 170 23.27 -8.12 -1.87
CA CYS A 170 23.87 -8.20 -3.20
C CYS A 170 24.13 -9.65 -3.65
N ARG A 171 24.51 -10.56 -2.74
CA ARG A 171 24.71 -11.98 -3.09
C ARG A 171 23.39 -12.71 -3.35
N GLY A 172 22.35 -12.44 -2.56
CA GLY A 172 21.02 -13.02 -2.77
C GLY A 172 20.41 -12.63 -4.13
N PHE A 173 20.63 -11.39 -4.56
CA PHE A 173 20.13 -10.90 -5.83
C PHE A 173 20.84 -11.52 -7.06
N VAL A 174 22.16 -11.78 -6.96
CA VAL A 174 22.92 -12.44 -8.03
C VAL A 174 22.57 -13.93 -8.13
N SER A 175 22.38 -14.63 -7.01
CA SER A 175 21.94 -16.04 -7.01
C SER A 175 20.52 -16.24 -7.53
N TYR A 176 19.64 -15.24 -7.37
CA TYR A 176 18.28 -15.28 -7.91
C TYR A 176 18.24 -15.13 -9.44
N LEU A 177 19.19 -14.39 -10.02
CA LEU A 177 19.31 -14.22 -11.48
C LEU A 177 19.85 -15.46 -12.20
N SER A 178 20.56 -16.36 -11.50
CA SER A 178 21.11 -17.59 -12.05
C SER A 178 20.13 -18.76 -12.15
N LEU A 179 18.93 -18.64 -11.56
CA LEU A 179 17.96 -19.73 -11.42
C LEU A 179 16.77 -19.67 -12.38
N ILE A 180 16.81 -18.78 -13.37
CA ILE A 180 15.70 -18.60 -14.32
C ILE A 180 16.09 -19.23 -15.67
N PRO A 181 15.50 -20.38 -16.06
CA PRO A 181 15.75 -20.95 -17.38
C PRO A 181 15.04 -20.15 -18.48
N PRO A 182 15.55 -20.17 -19.73
CA PRO A 182 14.92 -19.49 -20.85
C PRO A 182 13.60 -20.20 -21.23
N SER A 183 12.54 -19.41 -21.36
CA SER A 183 11.21 -19.88 -21.79
C SER A 183 11.22 -20.15 -23.31
N GLN A 184 11.03 -21.42 -23.70
CA GLN A 184 10.65 -21.80 -25.05
C GLN A 184 9.12 -21.76 -25.21
N ASN A 185 8.67 -21.17 -26.32
CA ASN A 185 7.33 -21.37 -26.87
C ASN A 185 7.28 -22.73 -27.58
N ASP A 186 6.26 -23.57 -27.38
CA ASP A 186 5.07 -23.63 -28.27
C ASP A 186 4.14 -24.85 -27.98
N LYS A 187 2.84 -24.60 -28.20
CA LYS A 187 1.75 -25.48 -28.67
C LYS A 187 0.97 -26.48 -27.76
N SER A 188 -0.36 -26.36 -27.95
CA SER A 188 -1.49 -27.29 -27.79
C SER A 188 -1.92 -27.79 -26.40
N MET A 189 -3.09 -27.36 -25.92
CA MET A 189 -4.33 -28.18 -25.93
C MET A 189 -5.49 -27.40 -25.26
N ALA A 190 -6.68 -27.55 -25.83
CA ALA A 190 -7.94 -26.95 -25.40
C ALA A 190 -8.53 -27.67 -24.19
N VAL A 191 -8.88 -26.94 -23.11
CA VAL A 191 -9.93 -27.31 -22.15
C VAL A 191 -10.54 -26.05 -21.51
N SER A 192 -11.86 -26.04 -21.45
CA SER A 192 -12.80 -25.02 -20.95
C SER A 192 -12.42 -24.38 -19.61
N ARG A 193 -12.56 -23.04 -19.50
CA ARG A 193 -12.40 -22.29 -18.24
C ARG A 193 -13.19 -20.98 -18.24
N SER A 194 -14.43 -21.03 -17.76
CA SER A 194 -15.06 -19.91 -17.08
C SER A 194 -14.61 -19.91 -15.61
N ASP A 195 -14.50 -18.74 -15.00
CA ASP A 195 -14.38 -18.50 -13.53
C ASP A 195 -12.99 -18.54 -12.85
N LYS A 196 -11.88 -18.45 -13.59
CA LYS A 196 -10.55 -18.14 -12.98
C LYS A 196 -10.04 -16.70 -13.16
N GLU A 197 -10.84 -15.82 -13.77
CA GLU A 197 -10.34 -14.51 -14.20
C GLU A 197 -10.41 -13.39 -13.13
N SER A 198 -11.20 -13.55 -12.06
CA SER A 198 -11.41 -12.44 -11.10
C SER A 198 -10.32 -12.36 -10.01
N GLY A 199 -9.88 -13.49 -9.46
CA GLY A 199 -8.86 -13.51 -8.40
C GLY A 199 -7.44 -13.17 -8.88
N THR A 200 -7.11 -13.46 -10.14
CA THR A 200 -5.79 -13.16 -10.72
C THR A 200 -5.65 -11.69 -11.16
N LYS A 201 -6.75 -10.93 -11.28
CA LYS A 201 -6.71 -9.49 -11.61
C LYS A 201 -6.37 -8.65 -10.36
N VAL A 202 -6.92 -8.99 -9.20
CA VAL A 202 -6.64 -8.29 -7.92
C VAL A 202 -5.20 -8.52 -7.45
N LEU A 203 -4.71 -9.75 -7.52
CA LEU A 203 -3.32 -10.08 -7.14
C LEU A 203 -2.28 -9.46 -8.07
N ARG A 204 -2.59 -9.31 -9.37
CA ARG A 204 -1.74 -8.54 -10.31
C ARG A 204 -1.72 -7.05 -10.00
N HIS A 205 -2.82 -6.49 -9.50
CA HIS A 205 -2.89 -5.07 -9.16
C HIS A 205 -2.09 -4.76 -7.88
N ILE A 206 -2.24 -5.56 -6.83
CA ILE A 206 -1.49 -5.40 -5.57
C ILE A 206 0.02 -5.63 -5.79
N SER A 207 0.38 -6.63 -6.59
CA SER A 207 1.78 -6.87 -6.96
C SER A 207 2.39 -5.71 -7.75
N SER A 208 1.63 -5.09 -8.65
CA SER A 208 2.07 -3.91 -9.41
C SER A 208 2.25 -2.66 -8.54
N VAL A 209 1.41 -2.47 -7.52
CA VAL A 209 1.52 -1.34 -6.57
C VAL A 209 2.71 -1.55 -5.63
N LEU A 210 2.90 -2.75 -5.09
CA LEU A 210 4.05 -3.08 -4.22
C LEU A 210 5.38 -3.06 -4.97
N GLN A 211 5.41 -3.51 -6.24
CA GLN A 211 6.57 -3.33 -7.09
C GLN A 211 6.86 -1.85 -7.34
N SER A 212 5.85 -1.00 -7.47
CA SER A 212 6.04 0.45 -7.62
C SER A 212 6.65 1.09 -6.37
N PHE A 213 6.27 0.67 -5.15
CA PHE A 213 6.89 1.17 -3.91
C PHE A 213 8.35 0.74 -3.74
N ALA A 214 8.69 -0.51 -4.06
CA ALA A 214 10.08 -1.01 -4.02
C ALA A 214 10.99 -0.37 -5.09
N VAL A 215 10.39 0.24 -6.12
CA VAL A 215 11.00 0.79 -7.34
C VAL A 215 11.50 2.23 -7.17
N TYR A 216 10.98 3.01 -6.21
CA TYR A 216 11.37 4.40 -5.99
C TYR A 216 12.19 4.65 -4.70
N LEU A 217 12.09 3.74 -3.74
CA LEU A 217 12.78 3.84 -2.46
C LEU A 217 14.32 4.01 -2.59
N PRO A 218 15.05 3.32 -3.49
CA PRO A 218 16.51 3.45 -3.55
C PRO A 218 17.00 4.80 -4.06
N ALA A 219 16.30 5.40 -5.03
CA ALA A 219 16.65 6.72 -5.56
C ALA A 219 16.25 7.83 -4.57
N PHE A 220 15.10 7.68 -3.91
CA PHE A 220 14.65 8.57 -2.84
C PHE A 220 15.58 8.51 -1.62
N LEU A 221 15.99 7.31 -1.19
CA LEU A 221 16.98 7.12 -0.12
C LEU A 221 18.35 7.68 -0.50
N TYR A 222 18.74 7.67 -1.77
CA TYR A 222 20.00 8.29 -2.22
C TYR A 222 19.95 9.81 -2.15
N VAL A 223 18.84 10.44 -2.57
CA VAL A 223 18.62 11.89 -2.44
C VAL A 223 18.50 12.28 -0.96
N LEU A 224 17.75 11.52 -0.16
CA LEU A 224 17.60 11.72 1.27
C LEU A 224 18.95 11.59 2.00
N HIS A 225 19.79 10.61 1.63
CA HIS A 225 21.16 10.47 2.15
C HIS A 225 22.08 11.64 1.71
N CYS A 226 21.84 12.27 0.58
CA CYS A 226 22.58 13.48 0.19
C CYS A 226 22.09 14.71 0.96
N VAL A 227 20.80 14.80 1.27
CA VAL A 227 20.20 15.90 2.06
C VAL A 227 20.53 15.78 3.55
N THR A 228 20.53 14.58 4.14
CA THR A 228 20.86 14.40 5.57
C THR A 228 22.33 14.62 5.90
N VAL A 229 23.22 14.60 4.90
CA VAL A 229 24.64 14.94 5.07
C VAL A 229 24.87 16.46 4.99
N GLY A 230 23.86 17.26 4.60
CA GLY A 230 23.88 18.72 4.63
C GLY A 230 22.83 19.28 5.59
N ASN A 231 23.22 19.55 6.84
CA ASN A 231 22.40 20.15 7.89
C ASN A 231 21.54 21.34 7.43
N ILE A 232 20.21 21.27 7.59
CA ILE A 232 19.33 22.37 8.06
C ILE A 232 18.13 21.74 8.80
N ALA A 233 17.95 22.10 10.08
CA ALA A 233 16.82 21.71 10.91
C ALA A 233 15.71 22.78 10.84
N MET A 234 14.47 22.37 10.58
CA MET A 234 13.27 23.18 10.81
C MET A 234 12.18 22.26 11.39
N SER A 235 11.68 22.60 12.57
CA SER A 235 10.96 21.71 13.50
C SER A 235 9.49 21.46 13.11
N PRO A 236 9.07 20.20 12.95
CA PRO A 236 7.66 19.76 12.92
C PRO A 236 7.14 19.32 14.30
N GLU A 237 7.77 19.72 15.41
CA GLU A 237 7.56 19.11 16.75
C GLU A 237 6.19 19.36 17.41
N LEU A 238 5.41 20.35 16.97
CA LEU A 238 4.22 20.78 17.72
C LEU A 238 2.90 20.11 17.32
N GLU A 239 2.71 19.66 16.08
CA GLU A 239 1.40 19.14 15.64
C GLU A 239 1.17 17.66 15.99
N ALA A 240 2.21 16.82 15.96
CA ALA A 240 2.08 15.40 16.33
C ALA A 240 1.76 15.21 17.83
N PHE A 241 1.98 16.25 18.62
CA PHE A 241 1.98 16.21 20.06
C PHE A 241 0.58 16.35 20.68
N TRP A 242 -0.25 17.22 20.09
CA TRP A 242 -1.64 17.42 20.51
C TRP A 242 -2.51 16.16 20.36
N LEU A 243 -2.08 15.22 19.51
CA LEU A 243 -2.80 13.98 19.24
C LEU A 243 -2.82 13.00 20.45
N VAL A 244 -1.91 13.16 21.41
CA VAL A 244 -1.76 12.24 22.56
C VAL A 244 -2.60 12.68 23.78
N ALA A 245 -3.02 13.94 23.82
CA ALA A 245 -3.57 14.57 25.03
C ALA A 245 -5.08 14.91 24.95
N ALA A 246 -5.78 14.56 23.88
CA ALA A 246 -7.21 14.84 23.73
C ALA A 246 -8.05 14.01 24.75
N PRO A 247 -8.88 14.63 25.62
CA PRO A 247 -9.59 13.91 26.69
C PRO A 247 -10.78 13.03 26.25
N GLU A 248 -11.06 12.89 24.94
CA GLU A 248 -12.21 12.13 24.44
C GLU A 248 -11.90 11.30 23.18
N PRO A 249 -12.60 10.16 22.98
CA PRO A 249 -12.23 9.13 22.03
C PRO A 249 -12.82 9.46 20.66
N ASN A 250 -12.10 10.22 19.84
CA ASN A 250 -12.46 10.34 18.43
C ASN A 250 -11.26 10.08 17.52
N PHE A 251 -10.60 8.94 17.77
CA PHE A 251 -9.56 8.38 16.91
C PHE A 251 -10.15 7.50 15.79
N GLU A 252 -11.40 7.70 15.36
CA GLU A 252 -12.12 6.81 14.40
C GLU A 252 -11.35 6.53 13.10
N LYS A 253 -10.34 7.32 12.76
CA LYS A 253 -9.53 7.18 11.54
C LYS A 253 -8.05 6.87 11.77
N ILE A 254 -7.61 6.73 13.02
CA ILE A 254 -6.21 6.50 13.35
C ILE A 254 -6.09 5.14 14.01
N ALA A 255 -5.26 4.25 13.45
CA ALA A 255 -5.02 2.95 14.04
C ALA A 255 -4.45 3.09 15.47
N THR A 256 -5.07 2.38 16.41
CA THR A 256 -4.71 2.36 17.83
C THR A 256 -4.11 1.00 18.22
N ILE A 257 -3.37 0.99 19.33
CA ILE A 257 -2.86 -0.22 19.97
C ILE A 257 -3.25 -0.19 21.46
N ASN A 258 -3.71 -1.33 21.99
CA ASN A 258 -4.04 -1.44 23.41
C ASN A 258 -2.76 -1.64 24.24
N VAL A 259 -2.48 -0.70 25.14
CA VAL A 259 -1.36 -0.74 26.09
C VAL A 259 -1.94 -0.53 27.50
N CYS A 260 -1.84 -1.55 28.36
CA CYS A 260 -2.32 -1.48 29.75
C CYS A 260 -3.79 -1.06 29.89
N ASN A 261 -4.68 -1.58 29.03
CA ASN A 261 -6.11 -1.24 28.98
C ASN A 261 -6.41 0.19 28.50
N HIS A 262 -5.44 0.86 27.87
CA HIS A 262 -5.61 2.15 27.23
C HIS A 262 -5.36 2.03 25.73
N GLU A 263 -6.24 2.62 24.92
CA GLU A 263 -6.02 2.74 23.48
C GLU A 263 -5.05 3.88 23.19
N VAL A 264 -3.89 3.54 22.63
CA VAL A 264 -2.84 4.49 22.27
C VAL A 264 -2.77 4.61 20.75
N PRO A 265 -2.89 5.81 20.17
CA PRO A 265 -2.68 5.99 18.73
C PRO A 265 -1.28 5.52 18.31
N LEU A 266 -1.18 4.79 17.18
CA LEU A 266 0.11 4.29 16.69
C LEU A 266 1.20 5.38 16.58
N PRO A 267 0.93 6.61 16.11
CA PRO A 267 1.95 7.68 16.08
C PRO A 267 2.52 8.01 17.47
N ALA A 268 1.66 8.01 18.49
CA ALA A 268 2.05 8.27 19.87
C ALA A 268 2.94 7.14 20.42
N TYR A 269 2.53 5.89 20.19
CA TYR A 269 3.31 4.70 20.56
C TYR A 269 4.73 4.75 19.97
N TRP A 270 4.83 5.00 18.66
CA TRP A 270 6.13 5.04 17.98
C TRP A 270 7.01 6.20 18.46
N ARG A 271 6.43 7.33 18.82
CA ARG A 271 7.18 8.46 19.38
C ARG A 271 7.76 8.12 20.77
N ILE A 272 6.99 7.45 21.63
CA ILE A 272 7.48 6.99 22.95
C ILE A 272 8.63 6.00 22.77
N VAL A 273 8.51 5.05 21.83
CA VAL A 273 9.59 4.10 21.50
C VAL A 273 10.82 4.84 20.94
N GLN A 274 10.63 5.84 20.09
CA GLN A 274 11.74 6.63 19.56
C GLN A 274 12.50 7.36 20.68
N LEU A 275 11.80 8.02 21.61
CA LEU A 275 12.43 8.70 22.75
C LEU A 275 13.18 7.72 23.66
N PHE A 276 12.65 6.52 23.86
CA PHE A 276 13.36 5.44 24.55
C PHE A 276 14.66 5.05 23.83
N MET A 277 14.63 4.89 22.50
CA MET A 277 15.82 4.57 21.70
C MET A 277 16.86 5.70 21.69
N GLU A 278 16.43 6.95 21.87
CA GLU A 278 17.29 8.13 22.06
C GLU A 278 17.91 8.19 23.47
N GLY A 279 17.59 7.23 24.36
CA GLY A 279 18.14 7.15 25.71
C GLY A 279 17.46 8.06 26.72
N LYS A 280 16.29 8.61 26.40
CA LYS A 280 15.50 9.42 27.35
C LYS A 280 14.95 8.53 28.47
N THR A 281 14.98 9.07 29.68
CA THR A 281 14.41 8.41 30.86
C THR A 281 12.88 8.46 30.82
N GLU A 282 12.22 7.54 31.52
CA GLU A 282 10.75 7.48 31.63
C GLU A 282 10.17 8.85 32.06
N ARG A 283 10.83 9.51 33.02
CA ARG A 283 10.40 10.82 33.54
C ARG A 283 10.53 11.93 32.49
N GLU A 284 11.63 11.95 31.74
CA GLU A 284 11.81 12.91 30.64
C GLU A 284 10.78 12.68 29.54
N VAL A 285 10.47 11.43 29.21
CA VAL A 285 9.42 11.12 28.23
C VAL A 285 8.05 11.56 28.74
N VAL A 286 7.70 11.30 30.00
CA VAL A 286 6.43 11.77 30.58
C VAL A 286 6.35 13.30 30.59
N GLN A 287 7.42 14.00 30.96
CA GLN A 287 7.48 15.48 30.92
C GLN A 287 7.41 16.02 29.49
N LEU A 288 8.05 15.34 28.53
CA LEU A 288 8.01 15.70 27.14
C LEU A 288 6.64 15.44 26.53
N VAL A 289 5.93 14.36 26.92
CA VAL A 289 4.59 13.95 26.47
C VAL A 289 3.47 14.73 27.16
N ILE A 290 3.72 15.29 28.34
CA ILE A 290 2.78 16.16 29.04
C ILE A 290 3.52 17.36 29.62
N PRO A 291 3.53 18.50 28.93
CA PRO A 291 3.96 19.75 29.53
C PRO A 291 2.88 20.36 30.46
N HIS A 292 1.58 20.13 30.21
CA HIS A 292 0.51 20.93 30.86
C HIS A 292 -0.85 20.23 31.18
N THR A 293 -0.94 18.91 31.37
CA THR A 293 -2.23 18.27 31.71
C THR A 293 -2.42 17.93 33.20
N GLY A 294 -3.68 17.76 33.61
CA GLY A 294 -4.07 17.49 35.00
C GLY A 294 -3.56 16.15 35.55
N SER A 295 -3.56 16.03 36.88
CA SER A 295 -2.98 14.88 37.62
C SER A 295 -3.53 13.51 37.21
N LYS A 296 -4.78 13.42 36.74
CA LYS A 296 -5.39 12.18 36.25
C LYS A 296 -4.76 11.71 34.93
N THR A 297 -4.56 12.63 33.98
CA THR A 297 -3.95 12.35 32.67
C THR A 297 -2.47 11.98 32.84
N LEU A 298 -1.78 12.66 33.76
CA LEU A 298 -0.39 12.36 34.10
C LEU A 298 -0.22 10.90 34.54
N LYS A 299 -1.15 10.38 35.37
CA LYS A 299 -1.12 8.98 35.81
C LYS A 299 -1.26 8.00 34.65
N VAL A 300 -2.26 8.19 33.79
CA VAL A 300 -2.51 7.32 32.62
C VAL A 300 -1.32 7.30 31.67
N VAL A 301 -0.74 8.46 31.35
CA VAL A 301 0.43 8.52 30.46
C VAL A 301 1.66 7.91 31.12
N THR A 302 1.84 8.09 32.43
CA THR A 302 2.92 7.44 33.17
C THR A 302 2.79 5.92 33.08
N ASP A 303 1.58 5.37 33.26
CA ASP A 303 1.33 3.93 33.17
C ASP A 303 1.60 3.39 31.76
N VAL A 304 1.16 4.11 30.71
CA VAL A 304 1.42 3.75 29.31
C VAL A 304 2.92 3.79 28.98
N VAL A 305 3.61 4.88 29.35
CA VAL A 305 5.06 5.02 29.09
C VAL A 305 5.84 3.93 29.81
N ASN A 306 5.54 3.64 31.07
CA ASN A 306 6.17 2.58 31.85
C ASN A 306 5.99 1.20 31.19
N SER A 307 4.78 0.89 30.72
CA SER A 307 4.49 -0.37 30.02
C SER A 307 5.25 -0.50 28.71
N ILE A 308 5.34 0.57 27.92
CA ILE A 308 6.11 0.59 26.67
C ILE A 308 7.60 0.39 26.98
N PHE A 309 8.14 1.08 27.98
CA PHE A 309 9.54 0.95 28.39
C PHE A 309 9.85 -0.46 28.90
N GLU A 310 8.97 -1.06 29.71
CA GLU A 310 9.15 -2.42 30.20
C GLU A 310 9.15 -3.43 29.04
N ASN A 311 8.23 -3.29 28.09
CA ASN A 311 8.19 -4.13 26.90
C ASN A 311 9.46 -3.98 26.05
N GLN A 312 9.95 -2.75 25.85
CA GLN A 312 11.20 -2.53 25.10
C GLN A 312 12.41 -3.07 25.85
N ARG A 313 12.47 -2.94 27.18
CA ARG A 313 13.50 -3.59 28.00
C ARG A 313 13.44 -5.11 27.88
N ARG A 314 12.27 -5.73 27.83
CA ARG A 314 12.12 -7.18 27.62
C ARG A 314 12.59 -7.63 26.24
N ILE A 315 12.37 -6.80 25.20
CA ILE A 315 12.84 -7.06 23.83
C ILE A 315 14.36 -6.89 23.71
N GLN A 316 14.92 -5.87 24.35
CA GLN A 316 16.35 -5.55 24.29
C GLN A 316 17.18 -6.36 25.28
N ALA A 317 16.59 -6.84 26.37
CA ALA A 317 17.27 -7.68 27.33
C ALA A 317 17.82 -8.88 26.55
N PRO A 318 19.15 -9.06 26.48
CA PRO A 318 19.71 -10.26 25.89
C PRO A 318 19.04 -11.40 26.61
N SER A 319 18.30 -12.24 25.88
CA SER A 319 17.58 -13.37 26.46
C SER A 319 18.59 -14.06 27.36
N LYS A 320 18.40 -13.97 28.69
CA LYS A 320 19.28 -14.67 29.62
C LYS A 320 19.13 -16.11 29.18
N THR A 321 20.13 -16.59 28.46
CA THR A 321 20.29 -18.00 28.13
C THR A 321 20.45 -18.62 29.49
N SER A 322 19.31 -18.94 30.10
CA SER A 322 19.19 -19.93 31.11
C SER A 322 20.18 -21.01 30.71
N ASN A 323 21.13 -21.34 31.58
CA ASN A 323 21.90 -22.58 31.51
C ASN A 323 20.96 -23.80 31.68
N ARG A 324 19.73 -23.73 31.14
CA ARG A 324 19.01 -24.88 30.67
C ARG A 324 19.98 -25.53 29.68
N PRO A 325 20.39 -26.78 29.91
CA PRO A 325 21.22 -27.50 28.94
C PRO A 325 20.56 -27.28 27.60
N SER A 326 21.31 -26.76 26.65
CA SER A 326 20.86 -26.52 25.29
C SER A 326 20.06 -27.74 24.89
N VAL A 327 18.72 -27.62 24.89
CA VAL A 327 17.88 -28.56 24.19
C VAL A 327 18.33 -28.29 22.78
N LEU A 328 19.30 -29.09 22.35
CA LEU A 328 19.67 -29.31 20.97
C LEU A 328 18.34 -29.23 20.26
N PHE A 329 18.12 -28.16 19.49
CA PHE A 329 16.99 -28.10 18.57
C PHE A 329 17.26 -29.25 17.60
N LYS A 330 16.95 -30.47 18.05
CA LYS A 330 16.72 -31.62 17.23
C LYS A 330 15.65 -31.09 16.32
N LYS A 331 16.06 -30.78 15.08
CA LYS A 331 15.13 -30.64 13.95
C LYS A 331 14.04 -31.68 14.23
N PRO A 332 12.77 -31.27 14.39
CA PRO A 332 11.73 -32.21 14.78
C PRO A 332 11.83 -33.38 13.81
N LYS A 333 12.30 -34.54 14.31
CA LYS A 333 12.48 -35.76 13.49
C LYS A 333 11.14 -36.23 12.92
N ASN A 334 10.04 -35.64 13.39
CA ASN A 334 8.69 -35.91 12.97
C ASN A 334 8.24 -34.85 11.98
N VAL A 335 8.74 -34.95 10.75
CA VAL A 335 8.16 -34.28 9.56
C VAL A 335 6.65 -34.55 9.46
N SER A 336 6.17 -35.64 10.06
CA SER A 336 4.75 -36.02 10.17
C SER A 336 3.91 -35.00 10.94
N ALA A 337 4.38 -34.44 12.06
CA ALA A 337 3.57 -33.54 12.90
C ALA A 337 3.32 -32.18 12.22
N TYR A 338 4.35 -31.62 11.57
CA TYR A 338 4.21 -30.38 10.80
C TYR A 338 3.30 -30.58 9.57
N ARG A 339 3.43 -31.72 8.86
CA ARG A 339 2.52 -32.07 7.75
C ARG A 339 1.09 -32.21 8.23
N ALA A 340 0.85 -32.86 9.37
CA ALA A 340 -0.47 -33.01 9.95
C ALA A 340 -1.12 -31.65 10.28
N SER A 341 -0.39 -30.76 10.96
CA SER A 341 -0.89 -29.41 11.29
C SER A 341 -1.20 -28.58 10.04
N ARG A 342 -0.39 -28.68 8.98
CA ARG A 342 -0.66 -27.97 7.72
C ARG A 342 -1.87 -28.52 6.96
N ILE A 343 -2.15 -29.83 7.07
CA ILE A 343 -3.35 -30.44 6.50
C ILE A 343 -4.59 -29.99 7.28
N GLU A 344 -4.50 -29.94 8.62
CA GLU A 344 -5.57 -29.45 9.49
C GLU A 344 -5.91 -27.98 9.18
N ALA A 345 -4.91 -27.10 9.12
CA ALA A 345 -5.10 -25.70 8.75
C ALA A 345 -5.76 -25.49 7.37
N ARG A 346 -5.54 -26.41 6.41
CA ARG A 346 -6.22 -26.38 5.11
C ARG A 346 -7.69 -26.78 5.21
N ARG A 347 -8.02 -27.80 6.01
CA ARG A 347 -9.41 -28.20 6.27
C ARG A 347 -10.18 -27.08 6.97
N ASP A 348 -9.54 -26.39 7.91
CA ASP A 348 -10.14 -25.25 8.60
C ASP A 348 -10.40 -24.09 7.64
N LEU A 349 -9.44 -23.81 6.74
CA LEU A 349 -9.61 -22.81 5.70
C LEU A 349 -10.76 -23.15 4.74
N GLU A 350 -10.88 -24.41 4.33
CA GLU A 350 -11.98 -24.88 3.48
C GLU A 350 -13.33 -24.75 4.20
N THR A 351 -13.38 -25.12 5.48
CA THR A 351 -14.58 -24.98 6.33
C THR A 351 -14.99 -23.51 6.47
N ALA A 352 -14.04 -22.60 6.71
CA ALA A 352 -14.29 -21.16 6.79
C ALA A 352 -14.80 -20.60 5.45
N GLN A 353 -14.27 -21.07 4.31
CA GLN A 353 -14.73 -20.66 2.99
C GLN A 353 -16.13 -21.18 2.63
N VAL A 354 -16.50 -22.38 3.09
CA VAL A 354 -17.87 -22.90 2.94
C VAL A 354 -18.83 -22.02 3.75
N ARG A 355 -18.55 -21.77 5.04
CA ARG A 355 -19.37 -20.89 5.88
C ARG A 355 -19.54 -19.49 5.29
N LEU A 356 -18.47 -18.91 4.73
CA LEU A 356 -18.53 -17.60 4.09
C LEU A 356 -19.45 -17.60 2.85
N ARG A 357 -19.49 -18.69 2.08
CA ARG A 357 -20.39 -18.81 0.93
C ARG A 357 -21.84 -18.99 1.37
N ASP A 358 -22.07 -19.82 2.38
CA ASP A 358 -23.42 -20.06 2.92
C ASP A 358 -24.01 -18.77 3.52
N ALA A 359 -23.22 -18.01 4.28
CA ALA A 359 -23.65 -16.74 4.85
C ALA A 359 -23.98 -15.70 3.77
N LYS A 360 -23.18 -15.61 2.70
CA LYS A 360 -23.49 -14.74 1.55
C LYS A 360 -24.76 -15.15 0.81
N GLN A 361 -25.00 -16.44 0.67
CA GLN A 361 -26.23 -16.93 0.05
C GLN A 361 -27.46 -16.61 0.92
N GLN A 362 -27.33 -16.69 2.25
CA GLN A 362 -28.38 -16.27 3.18
C GLN A 362 -28.65 -14.76 3.10
N GLU A 363 -27.60 -13.93 2.99
CA GLU A 363 -27.73 -12.49 2.79
C GLU A 363 -28.56 -12.18 1.54
N GLU A 364 -28.23 -12.83 0.41
CA GLU A 364 -28.97 -12.66 -0.84
C GLU A 364 -30.45 -13.04 -0.71
N GLN A 365 -30.75 -14.14 -0.01
CA GLN A 365 -32.13 -14.56 0.26
C GLN A 365 -32.90 -13.53 1.11
N LEU A 366 -32.24 -12.95 2.14
CA LEU A 366 -32.84 -11.92 2.98
C LEU A 366 -33.12 -10.64 2.20
N LEU A 367 -32.19 -10.21 1.35
CA LEU A 367 -32.37 -9.03 0.48
C LEU A 367 -33.53 -9.22 -0.50
N ASN A 368 -33.64 -10.40 -1.12
CA ASN A 368 -34.77 -10.72 -2.02
C ASN A 368 -36.11 -10.73 -1.29
N HIS A 369 -36.14 -11.23 -0.05
CA HIS A 369 -37.34 -11.19 0.80
C HIS A 369 -37.71 -9.75 1.17
N ALA A 370 -36.74 -8.92 1.57
CA ALA A 370 -36.96 -7.50 1.88
C ALA A 370 -37.52 -6.74 0.67
N LEU A 371 -36.99 -6.98 -0.53
CA LEU A 371 -37.50 -6.39 -1.77
C LEU A 371 -38.95 -6.81 -2.06
N THR A 372 -39.31 -8.06 -1.79
CA THR A 372 -40.67 -8.56 -1.95
C THR A 372 -41.63 -7.88 -0.99
N LEU A 373 -41.27 -7.76 0.29
CA LEU A 373 -42.06 -7.03 1.30
C LEU A 373 -42.22 -5.55 0.92
N SER A 374 -41.16 -4.91 0.41
CA SER A 374 -41.23 -3.52 -0.07
C SER A 374 -42.21 -3.36 -1.23
N ARG A 375 -42.21 -4.28 -2.19
CA ARG A 375 -43.18 -4.25 -3.32
C ARG A 375 -44.61 -4.48 -2.84
N GLN A 376 -44.83 -5.41 -1.91
CA GLN A 376 -46.15 -5.64 -1.30
C GLN A 376 -46.66 -4.40 -0.57
N LYS A 377 -45.79 -3.71 0.17
CA LYS A 377 -46.12 -2.44 0.82
C LYS A 377 -46.59 -1.38 -0.19
N GLU A 378 -45.88 -1.24 -1.30
CA GLU A 378 -46.25 -0.28 -2.35
C GLU A 378 -47.58 -0.64 -3.05
N GLN A 379 -47.82 -1.94 -3.29
CA GLN A 379 -49.09 -2.40 -3.85
C GLN A 379 -50.28 -2.12 -2.93
N LEU A 380 -50.13 -2.35 -1.62
CA LEU A 380 -51.18 -2.07 -0.63
C LEU A 380 -51.48 -0.58 -0.48
N GLN A 381 -50.51 0.30 -0.75
CA GLN A 381 -50.76 1.74 -0.77
C GLN A 381 -51.63 2.16 -1.95
N LYS A 382 -51.56 1.44 -3.09
CA LYS A 382 -52.35 1.73 -4.29
C LYS A 382 -53.75 1.11 -4.24
N GLN A 383 -53.93 0.03 -3.48
CA GLN A 383 -55.20 -0.68 -3.40
C GLN A 383 -56.24 0.10 -2.56
N LYS A 384 -57.46 0.25 -3.08
CA LYS A 384 -58.60 0.78 -2.32
C LYS A 384 -59.07 -0.29 -1.34
N MET A 385 -58.70 -0.16 -0.07
CA MET A 385 -59.10 -1.05 1.02
C MET A 385 -59.62 -0.22 2.20
N ASN A 386 -60.42 -0.83 3.07
CA ASN A 386 -60.87 -0.20 4.31
C ASN A 386 -59.66 0.27 5.14
N SER A 387 -59.76 1.45 5.76
CA SER A 387 -58.64 2.11 6.44
C SER A 387 -58.06 1.27 7.57
N ASP A 388 -58.91 0.58 8.33
CA ASP A 388 -58.48 -0.22 9.49
C ASP A 388 -57.77 -1.51 9.07
N ASP A 389 -58.27 -2.18 8.04
CA ASP A 389 -57.62 -3.37 7.49
C ASP A 389 -56.26 -3.01 6.89
N ARG A 390 -56.17 -1.86 6.19
CA ARG A 390 -54.92 -1.36 5.63
C ARG A 390 -53.88 -1.10 6.71
N ARG A 391 -54.28 -0.50 7.83
CA ARG A 391 -53.38 -0.26 8.98
C ARG A 391 -52.86 -1.57 9.56
N LYS A 392 -53.73 -2.57 9.74
CA LYS A 392 -53.34 -3.89 10.26
C LYS A 392 -52.34 -4.58 9.33
N THR A 393 -52.62 -4.64 8.01
CA THR A 393 -51.72 -5.29 7.05
C THR A 393 -50.38 -4.57 6.93
N LEU A 394 -50.37 -3.24 6.92
CA LEU A 394 -49.12 -2.47 6.90
C LEU A 394 -48.28 -2.70 8.16
N ALA A 395 -48.90 -2.74 9.35
CA ALA A 395 -48.19 -3.04 10.59
C ALA A 395 -47.58 -4.45 10.58
N THR A 396 -48.28 -5.45 10.01
CA THR A 396 -47.72 -6.79 9.82
C THR A 396 -46.49 -6.78 8.91
N ILE A 397 -46.56 -6.10 7.76
CA ILE A 397 -45.42 -6.01 6.82
C ILE A 397 -44.24 -5.27 7.45
N GLU A 398 -44.50 -4.19 8.20
CA GLU A 398 -43.44 -3.44 8.89
C GLU A 398 -42.75 -4.30 9.96
N ASN A 399 -43.51 -5.09 10.72
CA ASN A 399 -42.95 -6.03 11.67
C ASN A 399 -42.11 -7.12 10.98
N GLN A 400 -42.58 -7.67 9.85
CA GLN A 400 -41.81 -8.62 9.05
C GLN A 400 -40.53 -8.00 8.51
N MET A 401 -40.58 -6.76 8.04
CA MET A 401 -39.42 -6.04 7.53
C MET A 401 -38.39 -5.79 8.64
N LYS A 402 -38.84 -5.42 9.85
CA LYS A 402 -37.98 -5.30 11.02
C LYS A 402 -37.28 -6.63 11.36
N GLN A 403 -38.01 -7.74 11.31
CA GLN A 403 -37.43 -9.07 11.54
C GLN A 403 -36.37 -9.44 10.48
N VAL A 404 -36.60 -9.08 9.21
CA VAL A 404 -35.62 -9.30 8.13
C VAL A 404 -34.35 -8.47 8.36
N LEU A 405 -34.48 -7.22 8.80
CA LEU A 405 -33.33 -6.36 9.12
C LEU A 405 -32.51 -6.90 10.30
N GLU A 406 -33.17 -7.39 11.37
CA GLU A 406 -32.46 -8.02 12.50
C GLU A 406 -31.70 -9.27 12.07
N ARG A 407 -32.30 -10.11 11.20
CA ARG A 407 -31.62 -11.29 10.64
C ARG A 407 -30.45 -10.90 9.74
N HIS A 408 -30.61 -9.86 8.93
CA HIS A 408 -29.55 -9.37 8.04
C HIS A 408 -28.34 -8.90 8.84
N LYS A 409 -28.54 -8.14 9.92
CA LYS A 409 -27.46 -7.73 10.84
C LYS A 409 -26.68 -8.92 11.42
N ASN A 410 -27.38 -10.00 11.78
CA ASN A 410 -26.71 -11.22 12.28
C ASN A 410 -25.88 -11.90 11.18
N VAL A 411 -26.41 -11.99 9.97
CA VAL A 411 -25.70 -12.56 8.82
C VAL A 411 -24.48 -11.71 8.43
N GLU A 412 -24.57 -10.38 8.51
CA GLU A 412 -23.41 -9.49 8.30
C GLU A 412 -22.28 -9.78 9.29
N ALA A 413 -22.62 -9.96 10.58
CA ALA A 413 -21.64 -10.31 11.61
C ALA A 413 -20.97 -11.67 11.31
N ASP A 414 -21.74 -12.65 10.83
CA ASP A 414 -21.23 -13.97 10.43
C ASP A 414 -20.30 -13.88 9.20
N ILE A 415 -20.63 -13.04 8.22
CA ILE A 415 -19.77 -12.77 7.05
C ILE A 415 -18.45 -12.14 7.48
N GLU A 416 -18.49 -11.15 8.37
CA GLU A 416 -17.29 -10.48 8.89
C GLU A 416 -16.39 -11.45 9.66
N TYR A 417 -17.00 -12.25 10.54
CA TYR A 417 -16.29 -13.29 11.29
C TYR A 417 -15.63 -14.33 10.37
N ALA A 418 -16.39 -14.89 9.41
CA ALA A 418 -15.86 -15.87 8.47
C ALA A 418 -14.77 -15.30 7.55
N THR A 419 -14.88 -14.02 7.19
CA THR A 419 -13.86 -13.31 6.40
C THR A 419 -12.57 -13.17 7.19
N THR A 420 -12.65 -12.73 8.45
CA THR A 420 -11.49 -12.58 9.34
C THR A 420 -10.80 -13.93 9.57
N LEU A 421 -11.57 -14.99 9.83
CA LEU A 421 -11.04 -16.34 10.00
C LEU A 421 -10.31 -16.84 8.74
N THR A 422 -10.86 -16.56 7.55
CA THR A 422 -10.24 -16.89 6.26
C THR A 422 -8.89 -16.18 6.07
N ILE A 423 -8.79 -14.91 6.48
CA ILE A 423 -7.54 -14.14 6.41
C ILE A 423 -6.49 -14.73 7.35
N LEU A 424 -6.86 -15.05 8.59
CA LEU A 424 -5.97 -15.67 9.58
C LEU A 424 -5.40 -17.01 9.10
N HIS A 425 -6.25 -17.91 8.58
CA HIS A 425 -5.79 -19.20 8.05
C HIS A 425 -4.96 -19.07 6.78
N ARG A 426 -5.20 -18.05 5.94
CA ARG A 426 -4.31 -17.78 4.79
C ARG A 426 -2.94 -17.29 5.25
N ALA A 427 -2.89 -16.45 6.27
CA ALA A 427 -1.65 -15.94 6.83
C ALA A 427 -0.83 -17.05 7.50
N SER A 428 -1.46 -18.02 8.17
CA SER A 428 -0.75 -19.14 8.80
C SER A 428 -0.18 -20.16 7.81
N LEU A 429 -0.72 -20.20 6.58
CA LEU A 429 -0.26 -21.09 5.50
C LEU A 429 0.83 -20.49 4.59
N ALA A 430 0.98 -19.15 4.62
CA ALA A 430 1.98 -18.39 3.88
C ALA A 430 3.33 -18.43 4.60
#